data_AF-A0A429AZ55-F1
#
_entry.id   AF-A0A429AZ55-F1
#
_cell.length_a   1.000
_cell.length_b   1.000
_cell.length_c   1.000
_cell.angle_alpha   90.00
_cell.angle_beta   90.00
_cell.angle_gamma   90.00
#
_symmetry.space_group_name_H-M   'P 1'
#
loop_
_entity.id
_entity.type
_entity.pdbx_description
1 polymer ?
#
loop_
_entity_poly.entity_id
_entity_poly.type
_entity_poly.pdbx_seq_one_letter_code
_entity_poly.pdbx_strand_id
1 'polypeptide(L)'
;MPDYGHDLMFSAGLVPAAARADEVVALAQLAERAGLDLVTVQDHPYQPAFLDTWTLLSFVAARTERIRLAGNVHPLPLRPPAMLAQAAASLDLLSHGRFELALGAGGFLDAIEAMGGPRRTPGEAVAALEEGIRIIRAAWDTGAPGGVHHRGEHYRMDGLKRGPRPAHDIGIWIGAYKPRMLRLTGRLADGWLPSLPYLKDVAALAEGNAVIDEAATEAGRSPSDVRRLLNLGEELPVERLAELALVHGVSVFTLLSGDRRQIQRFAAETAPAVRELVAAARTGGQPREPQAPARLTGTGVWDEATRPTAPDPDPGRRHTPQEQAAGQHLVDVHDHLRAELAQLRDLVEQVAAGTIDAGAARSQIATMTMRQNNWTLGAYCESYCRLLTMHHTGEDTMLFPRLRRAEPGLTPVLDRLQEEHQAIHKIIERVDRTLVAFVGDPGGLDDLRAAVDLLTDALLSHLSYEEHELVPPLSRHGF
;
A
#
# COMPACT_ATOMS: atom_id res chain seq x y z
N MET A 1 11.25 -15.27 10.16
CA MET A 1 10.06 -15.60 9.35
C MET A 1 10.13 -14.78 8.07
N PRO A 2 9.78 -15.33 6.91
CA PRO A 2 10.19 -14.71 5.66
C PRO A 2 9.19 -13.62 5.28
N ASP A 3 9.40 -12.43 5.84
CA ASP A 3 8.74 -11.20 5.44
C ASP A 3 9.32 -10.65 4.11
N TYR A 4 10.46 -11.19 3.67
CA TYR A 4 11.23 -10.86 2.46
C TYR A 4 11.56 -9.36 2.26
N GLY A 5 11.12 -8.47 3.16
CA GLY A 5 11.40 -7.03 3.15
C GLY A 5 10.70 -6.26 2.04
N HIS A 6 9.72 -6.85 1.36
CA HIS A 6 9.01 -6.17 0.27
C HIS A 6 8.03 -5.12 0.79
N ASP A 7 7.95 -3.99 0.10
CA ASP A 7 6.82 -3.07 0.24
C ASP A 7 5.52 -3.76 -0.11
N LEU A 8 4.46 -3.41 0.62
CA LEU A 8 3.12 -3.90 0.31
C LEU A 8 2.55 -3.19 -0.91
N MET A 9 1.76 -3.91 -1.69
CA MET A 9 0.96 -3.38 -2.78
C MET A 9 -0.46 -3.93 -2.69
N PHE A 10 -1.44 -3.07 -2.94
CA PHE A 10 -2.85 -3.41 -2.95
C PHE A 10 -3.41 -3.22 -4.35
N SER A 11 -4.20 -4.19 -4.78
CA SER A 11 -4.55 -4.37 -6.17
C SER A 11 -6.03 -4.72 -6.35
N ALA A 12 -6.63 -4.22 -7.43
CA ALA A 12 -7.95 -4.64 -7.89
C ALA A 12 -7.80 -5.62 -9.06
N GLY A 13 -8.41 -6.80 -8.94
CA GLY A 13 -8.49 -7.80 -10.00
C GLY A 13 -9.82 -7.70 -10.75
N LEU A 14 -9.75 -7.26 -12.00
CA LEU A 14 -10.92 -6.97 -12.84
C LEU A 14 -11.29 -8.14 -13.74
N VAL A 15 -12.59 -8.35 -13.91
CA VAL A 15 -13.16 -9.21 -14.94
C VAL A 15 -13.30 -8.38 -16.22
N PRO A 16 -12.71 -8.77 -17.36
CA PRO A 16 -12.78 -8.01 -18.61
C PRO A 16 -14.14 -8.17 -19.31
N ALA A 17 -15.25 -7.94 -18.61
CA ALA A 17 -16.60 -8.19 -19.13
C ALA A 17 -16.94 -7.32 -20.35
N ALA A 18 -17.12 -7.94 -21.53
CA ALA A 18 -17.38 -7.25 -22.78
C ALA A 18 -18.71 -6.47 -22.79
N ALA A 19 -19.75 -7.02 -22.15
CA ALA A 19 -21.05 -6.36 -22.02
C ALA A 19 -21.01 -5.07 -21.18
N ARG A 20 -19.93 -4.84 -20.42
CA ARG A 20 -19.73 -3.68 -19.54
C ARG A 20 -18.34 -3.06 -19.75
N ALA A 21 -17.86 -3.02 -21.00
CA ALA A 21 -16.50 -2.62 -21.34
C ALA A 21 -16.08 -1.27 -20.73
N ASP A 22 -16.93 -0.24 -20.86
CA ASP A 22 -16.67 1.09 -20.30
C ASP A 22 -16.60 1.08 -18.77
N GLU A 23 -17.40 0.22 -18.13
CA GLU A 23 -17.38 0.07 -16.67
C GLU A 23 -16.05 -0.55 -16.20
N VAL A 24 -15.52 -1.54 -16.92
CA VAL A 24 -14.22 -2.15 -16.57
C VAL A 24 -13.11 -1.11 -16.60
N VAL A 25 -13.10 -0.23 -17.62
CA VAL A 25 -12.14 0.88 -17.69
C VAL A 25 -12.37 1.88 -16.55
N ALA A 26 -13.64 2.23 -16.26
CA ALA A 26 -13.98 3.14 -15.17
C ALA A 26 -13.57 2.60 -13.79
N LEU A 27 -13.62 1.28 -13.58
CA LEU A 27 -13.13 0.61 -12.37
C LEU A 27 -11.61 0.70 -12.24
N ALA A 28 -10.86 0.56 -13.35
CA ALA A 28 -9.41 0.75 -13.32
C ALA A 28 -9.02 2.20 -12.94
N GLN A 29 -9.71 3.18 -13.53
CA GLN A 29 -9.51 4.60 -13.17
C GLN A 29 -9.95 4.90 -11.73
N LEU A 30 -10.97 4.21 -11.23
CA LEU A 30 -11.40 4.31 -9.85
C LEU A 30 -10.34 3.76 -8.89
N ALA A 31 -9.78 2.59 -9.19
CA ALA A 31 -8.71 1.99 -8.40
C ALA A 31 -7.53 2.96 -8.25
N GLU A 32 -7.12 3.60 -9.35
CA GLU A 32 -6.07 4.63 -9.34
C GLU A 32 -6.43 5.84 -8.47
N ARG A 33 -7.63 6.40 -8.64
CA ARG A 33 -8.09 7.54 -7.82
C ARG A 33 -8.23 7.20 -6.35
N ALA A 34 -8.52 5.94 -6.04
CA ALA A 34 -8.65 5.44 -4.67
C ALA A 34 -7.29 5.13 -4.02
N GLY A 35 -6.19 5.17 -4.77
CA GLY A 35 -4.84 4.95 -4.25
C GLY A 35 -4.35 3.50 -4.29
N LEU A 36 -4.98 2.62 -5.07
CA LEU A 36 -4.44 1.27 -5.29
C LEU A 36 -3.19 1.32 -6.18
N ASP A 37 -2.25 0.41 -5.92
CA ASP A 37 -0.94 0.36 -6.55
C ASP A 37 -0.97 -0.32 -7.93
N LEU A 38 -1.91 -1.24 -8.13
CA LEU A 38 -1.97 -2.15 -9.27
C LEU A 38 -3.42 -2.46 -9.66
N VAL A 39 -3.66 -2.59 -10.95
CA VAL A 39 -4.84 -3.26 -11.51
C VAL A 39 -4.38 -4.50 -12.26
N THR A 40 -5.04 -5.62 -12.00
CA THR A 40 -4.83 -6.84 -12.77
C THR A 40 -6.09 -7.23 -13.52
N VAL A 41 -5.93 -7.85 -14.69
CA VAL A 41 -7.06 -8.27 -15.54
C VAL A 41 -6.93 -9.75 -15.89
N GLN A 42 -8.00 -10.51 -15.67
CA GLN A 42 -8.03 -11.93 -16.01
C GLN A 42 -7.86 -12.18 -17.51
N ASP A 43 -7.00 -13.13 -17.90
CA ASP A 43 -6.78 -13.44 -19.31
C ASP A 43 -7.28 -14.82 -19.72
N HIS A 44 -8.54 -14.84 -20.14
CA HIS A 44 -9.21 -16.03 -20.67
C HIS A 44 -9.73 -15.72 -22.09
N PRO A 45 -8.87 -15.68 -23.11
CA PRO A 45 -9.25 -15.26 -24.48
C PRO A 45 -10.32 -16.16 -25.12
N TYR A 46 -10.49 -17.37 -24.60
CA TYR A 46 -11.53 -18.33 -25.00
C TYR A 46 -12.88 -18.12 -24.29
N GLN A 47 -12.99 -17.16 -23.35
CA GLN A 47 -14.27 -16.79 -22.76
C GLN A 47 -14.97 -15.76 -23.66
N PRO A 48 -16.09 -16.11 -24.32
CA PRO A 48 -16.72 -15.23 -25.31
C PRO A 48 -17.34 -13.96 -24.69
N ALA A 49 -17.57 -13.96 -23.37
CA ALA A 49 -18.06 -12.80 -22.65
C ALA A 49 -16.95 -11.80 -22.27
N PHE A 50 -15.68 -12.12 -22.54
CA PHE A 50 -14.53 -11.33 -22.14
C PHE A 50 -13.95 -10.54 -23.32
N LEU A 51 -13.45 -9.34 -23.02
CA LEU A 51 -12.57 -8.60 -23.91
C LEU A 51 -11.21 -9.30 -23.99
N ASP A 52 -10.47 -9.11 -25.09
CA ASP A 52 -9.03 -9.43 -25.07
C ASP A 52 -8.32 -8.55 -24.04
N THR A 53 -7.67 -9.22 -23.10
CA THR A 53 -6.96 -8.61 -21.98
C THR A 53 -5.89 -7.63 -22.44
N TRP A 54 -5.14 -7.95 -23.49
CA TRP A 54 -4.01 -7.11 -23.91
C TRP A 54 -4.49 -5.81 -24.54
N THR A 55 -5.54 -5.90 -25.36
CA THR A 55 -6.24 -4.73 -25.91
C THR A 55 -6.81 -3.87 -24.78
N LEU A 56 -7.49 -4.48 -23.79
CA LEU A 56 -8.04 -3.76 -22.65
C LEU A 56 -6.95 -3.09 -21.80
N LEU A 57 -5.86 -3.79 -21.46
CA LEU A 57 -4.75 -3.22 -20.69
C LEU A 57 -4.10 -2.03 -21.41
N SER A 58 -3.96 -2.12 -22.74
CA SER A 58 -3.44 -1.00 -23.55
C SER A 58 -4.37 0.22 -23.49
N PHE A 59 -5.69 0.00 -23.51
CA PHE A 59 -6.68 1.07 -23.37
C PHE A 59 -6.69 1.67 -21.97
N VAL A 60 -6.61 0.83 -20.92
CA VAL A 60 -6.51 1.29 -19.53
C VAL A 60 -5.22 2.08 -19.29
N ALA A 61 -4.09 1.63 -19.84
CA ALA A 61 -2.81 2.35 -19.76
C ALA A 61 -2.94 3.78 -20.30
N ALA A 62 -3.63 3.98 -21.42
CA ALA A 62 -3.88 5.30 -22.00
C ALA A 62 -4.88 6.17 -21.19
N ARG A 63 -5.58 5.59 -20.20
CA ARG A 63 -6.65 6.25 -19.41
C ARG A 63 -6.29 6.41 -17.94
N THR A 64 -5.06 6.08 -17.58
CA THR A 64 -4.51 6.10 -16.21
C THR A 64 -3.06 6.61 -16.27
N GLU A 65 -2.56 7.14 -15.16
CA GLU A 65 -1.28 7.85 -15.14
C GLU A 65 -0.23 7.21 -14.23
N ARG A 66 -0.64 6.53 -13.16
CA ARG A 66 0.23 6.09 -12.05
C ARG A 66 0.06 4.61 -11.71
N ILE A 67 -1.15 4.07 -11.79
CA ILE A 67 -1.43 2.70 -11.37
C ILE A 67 -0.69 1.69 -12.24
N ARG A 68 -0.09 0.67 -11.63
CA ARG A 68 0.55 -0.43 -12.37
C ARG A 68 -0.50 -1.33 -13.01
N LEU A 69 -0.08 -2.08 -14.03
CA LEU A 69 -0.96 -2.91 -14.85
C LEU A 69 -0.36 -4.30 -15.07
N ALA A 70 -1.16 -5.35 -14.92
CA ALA A 70 -0.75 -6.71 -15.25
C ALA A 70 -1.91 -7.60 -15.73
N GLY A 71 -1.62 -8.64 -16.50
CA GLY A 71 -2.54 -9.76 -16.67
C GLY A 71 -2.63 -10.63 -15.40
N ASN A 72 -3.68 -11.46 -15.29
CA ASN A 72 -3.86 -12.38 -14.15
C ASN A 72 -4.44 -13.74 -14.56
N VAL A 73 -3.66 -14.67 -15.08
CA VAL A 73 -2.34 -14.49 -15.73
C VAL A 73 -2.49 -14.81 -17.22
N HIS A 74 -1.58 -14.32 -18.05
CA HIS A 74 -1.61 -14.61 -19.49
C HIS A 74 -1.33 -16.10 -19.78
N PRO A 75 -2.16 -16.78 -20.60
CA PRO A 75 -1.88 -18.16 -21.01
C PRO A 75 -0.82 -18.15 -22.13
N LEU A 76 0.42 -18.48 -21.77
CA LEU A 76 1.55 -18.47 -22.71
C LEU A 76 1.28 -19.26 -24.02
N PRO A 77 0.57 -20.42 -24.02
CA PRO A 77 0.29 -21.15 -25.27
C PRO A 77 -0.44 -20.35 -26.36
N LEU A 78 -1.17 -19.29 -25.99
CA LEU A 78 -1.89 -18.41 -26.93
C LEU A 78 -1.17 -17.08 -27.19
N ARG A 79 -0.02 -16.85 -26.54
CA ARG A 79 0.79 -15.63 -26.66
C ARG A 79 2.25 -16.01 -26.90
N PRO A 80 2.66 -16.28 -28.15
CA PRO A 80 4.01 -16.76 -28.46
C PRO A 80 5.12 -15.88 -27.85
N PRO A 81 6.17 -16.45 -27.24
CA PRO A 81 7.10 -15.71 -26.38
C PRO A 81 7.77 -14.49 -27.03
N ALA A 82 8.21 -14.60 -28.29
CA ALA A 82 8.85 -13.49 -29.00
C ALA A 82 7.89 -12.31 -29.21
N MET A 83 6.64 -12.61 -29.55
CA MET A 83 5.60 -11.59 -29.73
C MET A 83 5.15 -11.00 -28.41
N LEU A 84 5.06 -11.83 -27.38
CA LEU A 84 4.75 -11.39 -26.03
C LEU A 84 5.84 -10.46 -25.48
N ALA A 85 7.11 -10.75 -25.73
CA ALA A 85 8.22 -9.89 -25.34
C ALA A 85 8.12 -8.50 -26.01
N GLN A 86 7.87 -8.46 -27.33
CA GLN A 86 7.71 -7.20 -28.05
C GLN A 86 6.49 -6.42 -27.54
N ALA A 87 5.36 -7.09 -27.33
CA ALA A 87 4.12 -6.47 -26.86
C ALA A 87 4.27 -5.91 -25.43
N ALA A 88 4.92 -6.66 -24.54
CA ALA A 88 5.17 -6.24 -23.16
C ALA A 88 6.12 -5.03 -23.10
N ALA A 89 7.23 -5.05 -23.84
CA ALA A 89 8.12 -3.90 -23.92
C ALA A 89 7.40 -2.66 -24.50
N SER A 90 6.55 -2.85 -25.50
CA SER A 90 5.77 -1.76 -26.11
C SER A 90 4.76 -1.17 -25.12
N LEU A 91 4.00 -2.02 -24.42
CA LEU A 91 3.03 -1.57 -23.41
C LEU A 91 3.74 -0.89 -22.23
N ASP A 92 4.90 -1.40 -21.81
CA ASP A 92 5.69 -0.78 -20.76
C ASP A 92 6.18 0.62 -21.15
N LEU A 93 6.69 0.79 -22.38
CA LEU A 93 7.07 2.10 -22.91
C LEU A 93 5.87 3.06 -23.00
N LEU A 94 4.72 2.59 -23.49
CA LEU A 94 3.50 3.39 -23.63
C LEU A 94 2.85 3.74 -22.30
N SER A 95 3.03 2.89 -21.29
CA SER A 95 2.53 3.13 -19.93
C SER A 95 3.53 3.88 -19.04
N HIS A 96 4.72 4.20 -19.56
CA HIS A 96 5.80 4.86 -18.82
C HIS A 96 6.33 4.03 -17.63
N GLY A 97 6.58 2.74 -17.84
CA GLY A 97 7.21 1.88 -16.83
C GLY A 97 6.23 1.28 -15.82
N ARG A 98 4.96 1.08 -16.19
CA ARG A 98 3.90 0.64 -15.28
C ARG A 98 3.43 -0.80 -15.51
N PHE A 99 4.01 -1.52 -16.46
CA PHE A 99 3.50 -2.85 -16.85
C PHE A 99 4.32 -4.00 -16.26
N GLU A 100 3.63 -5.00 -15.70
CA GLU A 100 4.22 -6.22 -15.15
C GLU A 100 3.66 -7.45 -15.88
N LEU A 101 4.50 -8.45 -16.16
CA LEU A 101 4.11 -9.60 -16.99
C LEU A 101 3.79 -10.84 -16.14
N ALA A 102 2.51 -11.13 -15.95
CA ALA A 102 2.11 -12.39 -15.30
C ALA A 102 1.81 -13.50 -16.32
N LEU A 103 2.41 -14.68 -16.15
CA LEU A 103 2.32 -15.82 -17.06
C LEU A 103 1.79 -17.08 -16.37
N GLY A 104 1.08 -17.89 -17.14
CA GLY A 104 0.70 -19.25 -16.80
C GLY A 104 1.01 -20.23 -17.94
N ALA A 105 1.14 -21.51 -17.58
CA ALA A 105 1.37 -22.58 -18.55
C ALA A 105 0.12 -22.91 -19.40
N GLY A 106 -1.04 -22.32 -19.07
CA GLY A 106 -2.33 -22.55 -19.72
C GLY A 106 -3.12 -23.71 -19.09
N GLY A 107 -4.10 -23.40 -18.24
CA GLY A 107 -4.85 -24.40 -17.46
C GLY A 107 -6.07 -25.02 -18.15
N PHE A 108 -6.52 -24.44 -19.27
CA PHE A 108 -7.75 -24.83 -19.96
C PHE A 108 -7.42 -25.42 -21.32
N LEU A 109 -6.93 -26.67 -21.33
CA LEU A 109 -6.32 -27.31 -22.49
C LEU A 109 -7.22 -27.31 -23.73
N ASP A 110 -8.47 -27.76 -23.58
CA ASP A 110 -9.40 -27.86 -24.72
C ASP A 110 -9.76 -26.49 -25.30
N ALA A 111 -9.86 -25.47 -24.44
CA ALA A 111 -10.15 -24.10 -24.86
C ALA A 111 -8.93 -23.43 -25.55
N ILE A 112 -7.72 -23.75 -25.10
CA ILE A 112 -6.47 -23.33 -25.74
C ILE A 112 -6.35 -23.97 -27.12
N GLU A 113 -6.60 -25.28 -27.23
CA GLU A 113 -6.54 -26.00 -28.51
C GLU A 113 -7.61 -25.50 -29.50
N ALA A 114 -8.83 -25.21 -29.02
CA ALA A 114 -9.89 -24.63 -29.84
C ALA A 114 -9.52 -23.25 -30.44
N MET A 115 -8.63 -22.51 -29.78
CA MET A 115 -8.08 -21.23 -30.24
C MET A 115 -6.79 -21.39 -31.07
N GLY A 116 -6.42 -22.62 -31.44
CA GLY A 116 -5.22 -22.93 -32.24
C GLY A 116 -3.92 -23.02 -31.43
N GLY A 117 -3.99 -23.04 -30.11
CA GLY A 117 -2.85 -23.27 -29.24
C GLY A 117 -2.40 -24.74 -29.22
N PRO A 118 -1.14 -25.03 -28.83
CA PRO A 118 -0.63 -26.39 -28.79
C PRO A 118 -1.24 -27.19 -27.63
N ARG A 119 -1.61 -28.45 -27.89
CA ARG A 119 -1.98 -29.41 -26.85
C ARG A 119 -0.71 -29.98 -26.21
N ARG A 120 -0.42 -29.60 -24.96
CA ARG A 120 0.76 -30.03 -24.20
C ARG A 120 0.38 -30.89 -23.00
N THR A 121 1.19 -31.90 -22.71
CA THR A 121 1.16 -32.56 -21.39
C THR A 121 1.55 -31.58 -20.29
N PRO A 122 1.21 -31.84 -19.01
CA PRO A 122 1.63 -30.97 -17.92
C PRO A 122 3.14 -30.75 -17.87
N GLY A 123 3.95 -31.77 -18.17
CA GLY A 123 5.40 -31.66 -18.17
C GLY A 123 5.95 -30.75 -19.26
N GLU A 124 5.42 -30.90 -20.49
CA GLU A 124 5.76 -30.06 -21.64
C GLU A 124 5.28 -28.62 -21.43
N ALA A 125 4.13 -28.40 -20.77
CA ALA A 125 3.64 -27.06 -20.49
C ALA A 125 4.60 -26.27 -19.58
N VAL A 126 5.18 -26.91 -18.55
CA VAL A 126 6.20 -26.28 -17.70
C VAL A 126 7.51 -26.05 -18.46
N ALA A 127 7.95 -27.02 -19.26
CA ALA A 127 9.18 -26.88 -20.07
C ALA A 127 9.04 -25.76 -21.11
N ALA A 128 7.88 -25.65 -21.76
CA ALA A 128 7.59 -24.56 -22.69
C ALA A 128 7.57 -23.21 -21.97
N LEU A 129 6.98 -23.11 -20.78
CA LEU A 129 7.01 -21.86 -20.01
C LEU A 129 8.45 -21.45 -19.65
N GLU A 130 9.29 -22.40 -19.26
CA GLU A 130 10.72 -22.16 -19.00
C GLU A 130 11.45 -21.63 -20.23
N GLU A 131 11.28 -22.26 -21.39
CA GLU A 131 11.83 -21.75 -22.65
C GLU A 131 11.30 -20.35 -23.00
N GLY A 132 10.01 -20.12 -22.80
CA GLY A 132 9.35 -18.85 -23.08
C GLY A 132 9.92 -17.71 -22.25
N ILE A 133 10.11 -17.90 -20.94
CA ILE A 133 10.71 -16.90 -20.04
C ILE A 133 12.13 -16.53 -20.50
N ARG A 134 12.94 -17.53 -20.88
CA ARG A 134 14.30 -17.28 -21.39
C ARG A 134 14.30 -16.49 -22.68
N ILE A 135 13.40 -16.81 -23.62
CA ILE A 135 13.25 -16.07 -24.88
C ILE A 135 12.83 -14.63 -24.61
N ILE A 136 11.88 -14.42 -23.70
CA ILE A 136 11.37 -13.08 -23.36
C ILE A 136 12.50 -12.22 -22.77
N ARG A 137 13.23 -12.70 -21.76
CA ARG A 137 14.36 -11.97 -21.18
C ARG A 137 15.46 -11.70 -22.21
N ALA A 138 15.79 -12.69 -23.06
CA ALA A 138 16.78 -12.50 -24.13
C ALA A 138 16.34 -11.44 -25.16
N ALA A 139 15.05 -11.38 -25.50
CA ALA A 139 14.54 -10.37 -26.41
C ALA A 139 14.69 -8.94 -25.84
N TRP A 140 14.59 -8.75 -24.53
CA TRP A 140 14.74 -7.44 -23.87
C TRP A 140 16.20 -7.04 -23.60
N ASP A 141 17.13 -8.00 -23.58
CA ASP A 141 18.57 -7.76 -23.39
C ASP A 141 19.23 -7.14 -24.64
N THR A 142 18.87 -5.90 -24.93
CA THR A 142 19.36 -5.13 -26.09
C THR A 142 20.85 -4.79 -26.03
N GLY A 143 21.52 -5.02 -24.89
CA GLY A 143 22.96 -4.83 -24.75
C GLY A 143 23.79 -6.02 -25.28
N ALA A 144 23.21 -7.22 -25.33
CA ALA A 144 23.92 -8.39 -25.84
C ALA A 144 24.11 -8.34 -27.36
N PRO A 145 25.28 -8.76 -27.87
CA PRO A 145 25.55 -8.77 -29.30
C PRO A 145 24.73 -9.84 -30.04
N GLY A 146 24.44 -9.58 -31.32
CA GLY A 146 23.76 -10.53 -32.21
C GLY A 146 22.26 -10.70 -31.94
N GLY A 147 21.63 -11.61 -32.68
CA GLY A 147 20.23 -11.98 -32.50
C GLY A 147 20.04 -13.03 -31.40
N VAL A 148 18.80 -13.19 -30.92
CA VAL A 148 18.44 -14.31 -30.04
C VAL A 148 18.32 -15.57 -30.89
N HIS A 149 19.15 -16.56 -30.55
CA HIS A 149 19.04 -17.92 -31.08
C HIS A 149 18.65 -18.86 -29.95
N HIS A 150 17.55 -19.59 -30.14
CA HIS A 150 17.04 -20.55 -29.16
C HIS A 150 16.59 -21.80 -29.93
N ARG A 151 17.08 -22.97 -29.52
CA ARG A 151 16.77 -24.26 -30.14
C ARG A 151 16.20 -25.21 -29.08
N GLY A 152 15.03 -24.85 -28.56
CA GLY A 152 14.30 -25.68 -27.60
C GLY A 152 13.36 -26.66 -28.29
N GLU A 153 12.73 -27.51 -27.47
CA GLU A 153 11.76 -28.50 -27.94
C GLU A 153 10.42 -27.83 -28.29
N HIS A 154 10.10 -26.71 -27.64
CA HIS A 154 8.81 -26.05 -27.78
C HIS A 154 8.86 -24.77 -28.59
N TYR A 155 9.98 -24.04 -28.56
CA TYR A 155 10.17 -22.81 -29.31
C TYR A 155 11.50 -22.83 -30.05
N ARG A 156 11.52 -22.19 -31.22
CA ARG A 156 12.73 -21.99 -32.02
C ARG A 156 12.85 -20.53 -32.42
N MET A 157 14.01 -19.93 -32.11
CA MET A 157 14.40 -18.59 -32.55
C MET A 157 15.70 -18.72 -33.33
N ASP A 158 15.77 -18.08 -34.49
CA ASP A 158 16.98 -18.07 -35.32
C ASP A 158 17.26 -16.65 -35.77
N GLY A 159 18.04 -15.92 -34.96
CA GLY A 159 18.38 -14.54 -35.22
C GLY A 159 17.24 -13.55 -34.94
N LEU A 160 16.39 -13.84 -33.95
CA LEU A 160 15.36 -12.89 -33.51
C LEU A 160 16.04 -11.58 -33.10
N LYS A 161 15.65 -10.47 -33.73
CA LYS A 161 16.17 -9.15 -33.36
C LYS A 161 15.66 -8.78 -31.97
N ARG A 162 16.58 -8.29 -31.14
CA ARG A 162 16.27 -7.83 -29.79
C ARG A 162 15.54 -6.51 -29.83
N GLY A 163 14.76 -6.25 -28.79
CA GLY A 163 14.08 -5.00 -28.54
C GLY A 163 12.61 -4.96 -28.99
N PRO A 164 11.91 -3.84 -28.70
CA PRO A 164 12.45 -2.67 -27.98
C PRO A 164 12.84 -3.00 -26.54
N ARG A 165 13.78 -2.24 -25.96
CA ARG A 165 14.09 -2.35 -24.53
C ARG A 165 12.89 -1.77 -23.76
N PRO A 166 12.35 -2.49 -22.77
CA PRO A 166 11.36 -1.94 -21.84
C PRO A 166 11.81 -0.64 -21.16
N ALA A 167 10.87 0.15 -20.66
CA ALA A 167 11.15 1.38 -19.91
C ALA A 167 11.75 1.07 -18.52
N HIS A 168 11.37 -0.07 -17.94
CA HIS A 168 11.96 -0.61 -16.71
C HIS A 168 12.17 -2.13 -16.80
N ASP A 169 12.83 -2.71 -15.80
CA ASP A 169 12.98 -4.16 -15.72
C ASP A 169 11.64 -4.83 -15.35
N ILE A 170 10.82 -5.11 -16.37
CA ILE A 170 9.50 -5.76 -16.24
C ILE A 170 9.63 -7.06 -15.45
N GLY A 171 8.91 -7.17 -14.34
CA GLY A 171 8.82 -8.40 -13.57
C GLY A 171 8.02 -9.48 -14.29
N ILE A 172 8.47 -10.72 -14.18
CA ILE A 172 7.76 -11.91 -14.66
C ILE A 172 7.15 -12.65 -13.47
N TRP A 173 5.83 -12.61 -13.33
CA TRP A 173 5.10 -13.30 -12.25
C TRP A 173 4.48 -14.59 -12.74
N ILE A 174 4.48 -15.64 -11.93
CA ILE A 174 3.98 -16.95 -12.35
C ILE A 174 2.81 -17.41 -11.47
N GLY A 175 1.69 -17.75 -12.12
CA GLY A 175 0.62 -18.51 -11.49
C GLY A 175 1.02 -19.98 -11.35
N ALA A 176 1.39 -20.39 -10.14
CA ALA A 176 1.93 -21.72 -9.86
C ALA A 176 1.32 -22.37 -8.62
N TYR A 177 1.13 -23.69 -8.67
CA TYR A 177 0.59 -24.48 -7.55
C TYR A 177 1.34 -25.79 -7.31
N LYS A 178 1.81 -26.44 -8.39
CA LYS A 178 2.46 -27.77 -8.30
C LYS A 178 3.98 -27.62 -8.14
N PRO A 179 4.66 -28.58 -7.46
CA PRO A 179 6.08 -28.44 -7.12
C PRO A 179 7.01 -28.11 -8.29
N ARG A 180 6.78 -28.69 -9.48
CA ARG A 180 7.60 -28.40 -10.67
C ARG A 180 7.47 -26.94 -11.14
N MET A 181 6.26 -26.36 -11.06
CA MET A 181 6.03 -24.95 -11.38
C MET A 181 6.60 -24.03 -10.29
N LEU A 182 6.48 -24.40 -9.01
CA LEU A 182 7.06 -23.63 -7.91
C LEU A 182 8.60 -23.57 -7.99
N ARG A 183 9.25 -24.70 -8.33
CA ARG A 183 10.70 -24.70 -8.62
C ARG A 183 11.07 -23.86 -9.84
N LEU A 184 10.22 -23.82 -10.88
CA LEU A 184 10.44 -22.91 -12.01
C LEU A 184 10.35 -21.45 -11.57
N THR A 185 9.37 -21.10 -10.75
CA THR A 185 9.19 -19.76 -10.18
C THR A 185 10.45 -19.33 -9.43
N GLY A 186 10.95 -20.13 -8.49
CA GLY A 186 12.18 -19.80 -7.73
C GLY A 186 13.39 -19.54 -8.63
N ARG A 187 13.57 -20.36 -9.67
CA ARG A 187 14.73 -20.22 -10.57
C ARG A 187 14.67 -19.02 -11.51
N LEU A 188 13.50 -18.68 -12.05
CA LEU A 188 13.41 -17.76 -13.22
C LEU A 188 12.43 -16.59 -13.09
N ALA A 189 11.49 -16.64 -12.15
CA ALA A 189 10.44 -15.63 -12.02
C ALA A 189 10.77 -14.57 -10.97
N ASP A 190 10.12 -13.42 -11.06
CA ASP A 190 10.24 -12.30 -10.11
C ASP A 190 9.03 -12.23 -9.17
N GLY A 191 8.02 -13.10 -9.38
CA GLY A 191 6.86 -13.18 -8.51
C GLY A 191 6.11 -14.50 -8.56
N TRP A 192 5.49 -14.88 -7.45
CA TRP A 192 4.56 -16.00 -7.34
C TRP A 192 3.15 -15.49 -7.08
N LEU A 193 2.18 -15.85 -7.93
CA LEU A 193 0.80 -15.36 -7.88
C LEU A 193 -0.22 -16.52 -7.77
N PRO A 194 -0.38 -17.14 -6.59
CA PRO A 194 -1.50 -18.03 -6.30
C PRO A 194 -2.80 -17.25 -6.05
N SER A 195 -3.91 -17.95 -6.19
CA SER A 195 -5.24 -17.52 -5.73
C SER A 195 -5.63 -18.27 -4.48
N LEU A 196 -5.97 -17.55 -3.42
CA LEU A 196 -6.38 -18.11 -2.13
C LEU A 196 -7.53 -19.13 -2.25
N PRO A 197 -8.58 -18.90 -3.08
CA PRO A 197 -9.65 -19.88 -3.27
C PRO A 197 -9.20 -21.22 -3.88
N TYR A 198 -8.01 -21.28 -4.49
CA TYR A 198 -7.46 -22.49 -5.11
C TYR A 198 -6.41 -23.17 -4.23
N LEU A 199 -6.07 -22.56 -3.09
CA LEU A 199 -5.24 -23.19 -2.07
C LEU A 199 -6.13 -24.07 -1.19
N LYS A 200 -5.56 -25.18 -0.72
CA LYS A 200 -6.25 -26.07 0.22
C LYS A 200 -6.50 -25.37 1.56
N ASP A 201 -5.48 -24.66 2.02
CA ASP A 201 -5.43 -23.88 3.25
C ASP A 201 -4.27 -22.89 3.16
N VAL A 202 -4.09 -22.06 4.18
CA VAL A 202 -2.98 -21.09 4.23
C VAL A 202 -1.63 -21.76 4.51
N ALA A 203 -1.60 -22.99 5.05
CA ALA A 203 -0.34 -23.72 5.23
C ALA A 203 0.32 -24.06 3.87
N ALA A 204 -0.48 -24.23 2.82
CA ALA A 204 0.02 -24.39 1.45
C ALA A 204 0.89 -23.21 0.96
N LEU A 205 0.74 -22.00 1.53
CA LEU A 205 1.64 -20.87 1.23
C LEU A 205 3.04 -21.12 1.79
N ALA A 206 3.15 -21.66 3.01
CA ALA A 206 4.44 -21.98 3.61
C ALA A 206 5.16 -23.10 2.86
N GLU A 207 4.42 -24.15 2.46
CA GLU A 207 4.97 -25.23 1.62
C GLU A 207 5.45 -24.71 0.27
N GLY A 208 4.66 -23.84 -0.38
CA GLY A 208 5.02 -23.24 -1.65
C GLY A 208 6.25 -22.34 -1.55
N ASN A 209 6.31 -21.51 -0.49
CA ASN A 209 7.48 -20.69 -0.18
C ASN A 209 8.74 -21.53 -0.05
N ALA A 210 8.72 -22.61 0.75
CA ALA A 210 9.88 -23.47 0.94
C ALA A 210 10.44 -24.01 -0.39
N VAL A 211 9.56 -24.47 -1.29
CA VAL A 211 9.97 -24.97 -2.61
C VAL A 211 10.53 -23.87 -3.50
N ILE A 212 9.97 -22.65 -3.43
CA ILE A 212 10.45 -21.49 -4.21
C ILE A 212 11.81 -21.04 -3.69
N ASP A 213 11.96 -20.92 -2.37
CA ASP A 213 13.17 -20.42 -1.71
C ASP A 213 14.35 -21.36 -1.93
N GLU A 214 14.12 -22.67 -1.82
CA GLU A 214 15.10 -23.71 -2.15
C GLU A 214 15.55 -23.57 -3.61
N ALA A 215 14.60 -23.50 -4.55
CA ALA A 215 14.91 -23.40 -5.97
C ALA A 215 15.57 -22.06 -6.36
N ALA A 216 15.24 -20.96 -5.70
CA ALA A 216 15.92 -19.67 -5.86
C ALA A 216 17.38 -19.77 -5.41
N THR A 217 17.61 -20.34 -4.23
CA THR A 217 18.95 -20.52 -3.65
C THR A 217 19.80 -21.44 -4.50
N GLU A 218 19.26 -22.58 -4.97
CA GLU A 218 19.95 -23.50 -5.89
C GLU A 218 20.33 -22.84 -7.23
N ALA A 219 19.56 -21.85 -7.68
CA ALA A 219 19.86 -21.05 -8.86
C ALA A 219 20.79 -19.85 -8.60
N GLY A 220 21.27 -19.67 -7.36
CA GLY A 220 22.13 -18.55 -6.97
C GLY A 220 21.40 -17.21 -6.88
N ARG A 221 20.08 -17.22 -6.66
CA ARG A 221 19.23 -16.04 -6.44
C ARG A 221 18.87 -15.91 -4.96
N SER A 222 18.52 -14.70 -4.54
CA SER A 222 17.92 -14.51 -3.22
C SER A 222 16.45 -14.93 -3.25
N PRO A 223 15.92 -15.60 -2.19
CA PRO A 223 14.48 -15.80 -2.05
C PRO A 223 13.66 -14.49 -2.11
N SER A 224 14.27 -13.37 -1.70
CA SER A 224 13.69 -12.02 -1.80
C SER A 224 13.67 -11.46 -3.22
N ASP A 225 14.29 -12.11 -4.21
CA ASP A 225 14.18 -11.70 -5.63
C ASP A 225 12.85 -12.16 -6.24
N VAL A 226 12.08 -12.97 -5.50
CA VAL A 226 10.77 -13.45 -5.90
C VAL A 226 9.75 -12.81 -4.98
N ARG A 227 8.86 -11.96 -5.50
CA ARG A 227 7.79 -11.35 -4.73
C ARG A 227 6.65 -12.35 -4.49
N ARG A 228 5.96 -12.28 -3.35
CA ARG A 228 4.80 -13.14 -3.05
C ARG A 228 3.51 -12.33 -3.23
N LEU A 229 2.69 -12.73 -4.18
CA LEU A 229 1.40 -12.12 -4.48
C LEU A 229 0.28 -13.06 -4.06
N LEU A 230 -0.93 -12.54 -3.85
CA LEU A 230 -2.08 -13.37 -3.52
C LEU A 230 -3.38 -12.78 -4.07
N ASN A 231 -4.10 -13.54 -4.89
CA ASN A 231 -5.47 -13.18 -5.25
C ASN A 231 -6.43 -13.57 -4.12
N LEU A 232 -7.27 -12.63 -3.72
CA LEU A 232 -8.30 -12.76 -2.71
C LEU A 232 -9.67 -12.87 -3.40
N GLY A 233 -10.44 -13.92 -3.08
CA GLY A 233 -11.80 -14.07 -3.59
C GLY A 233 -12.82 -13.16 -2.89
N GLU A 234 -12.47 -12.68 -1.71
CA GLU A 234 -13.23 -11.73 -0.90
C GLU A 234 -12.26 -10.89 -0.08
N GLU A 235 -12.75 -9.77 0.45
CA GLU A 235 -11.96 -8.93 1.34
C GLU A 235 -11.83 -9.63 2.70
N LEU A 236 -10.59 -9.77 3.17
CA LEU A 236 -10.28 -10.37 4.47
C LEU A 236 -10.11 -9.28 5.53
N PRO A 237 -10.28 -9.62 6.83
CA PRO A 237 -9.93 -8.73 7.92
C PRO A 237 -8.49 -8.23 7.84
N VAL A 238 -8.26 -7.00 8.29
CA VAL A 238 -6.96 -6.31 8.26
C VAL A 238 -5.88 -7.14 8.98
N GLU A 239 -6.19 -7.71 10.14
CA GLU A 239 -5.27 -8.52 10.94
C GLU A 239 -4.86 -9.79 10.18
N ARG A 240 -5.80 -10.37 9.41
CA ARG A 240 -5.52 -11.56 8.61
C ARG A 240 -4.60 -11.24 7.44
N LEU A 241 -4.76 -10.09 6.80
CA LEU A 241 -3.86 -9.64 5.73
C LEU A 241 -2.47 -9.30 6.28
N ALA A 242 -2.40 -8.64 7.43
CA ALA A 242 -1.13 -8.37 8.11
C ALA A 242 -0.41 -9.67 8.51
N GLU A 243 -1.13 -10.67 9.02
CA GLU A 243 -0.57 -12.00 9.31
C GLU A 243 -0.04 -12.67 8.03
N LEU A 244 -0.79 -12.63 6.93
CA LEU A 244 -0.32 -13.18 5.65
C LEU A 244 0.96 -12.49 5.15
N ALA A 245 1.10 -11.18 5.39
CA ALA A 245 2.32 -10.46 5.07
C ALA A 245 3.49 -10.88 5.97
N LEU A 246 3.33 -10.83 7.29
CA LEU A 246 4.41 -11.05 8.26
C LEU A 246 4.83 -12.53 8.37
N VAL A 247 3.86 -13.45 8.26
CA VAL A 247 4.08 -14.88 8.46
C VAL A 247 4.42 -15.59 7.15
N HIS A 248 3.74 -15.23 6.06
CA HIS A 248 3.86 -15.91 4.78
C HIS A 248 4.56 -15.06 3.71
N GLY A 249 4.96 -13.83 4.03
CA GLY A 249 5.72 -12.95 3.15
C GLY A 249 4.91 -12.34 2.02
N VAL A 250 3.58 -12.44 2.06
CA VAL A 250 2.69 -11.90 1.02
C VAL A 250 2.80 -10.38 1.00
N SER A 251 3.21 -9.83 -0.14
CA SER A 251 3.46 -8.39 -0.32
C SER A 251 2.57 -7.77 -1.40
N VAL A 252 1.80 -8.56 -2.14
CA VAL A 252 0.78 -8.02 -3.05
C VAL A 252 -0.55 -8.69 -2.80
N PHE A 253 -1.56 -7.91 -2.41
CA PHE A 253 -2.92 -8.38 -2.18
C PHE A 253 -3.84 -7.90 -3.30
N THR A 254 -4.38 -8.83 -4.08
CA THR A 254 -5.27 -8.52 -5.21
C THR A 254 -6.69 -8.94 -4.89
N LEU A 255 -7.57 -7.99 -4.60
CA LEU A 255 -9.00 -8.25 -4.40
C LEU A 255 -9.68 -8.48 -5.75
N LEU A 256 -10.18 -9.69 -5.99
CA LEU A 256 -10.92 -10.04 -7.21
C LEU A 256 -12.36 -9.53 -7.12
N SER A 257 -12.56 -8.24 -7.42
CA SER A 257 -13.88 -7.62 -7.36
C SER A 257 -14.14 -6.67 -8.53
N GLY A 258 -15.35 -6.77 -9.08
CA GLY A 258 -15.92 -5.78 -10.00
C GLY A 258 -16.85 -4.78 -9.31
N ASP A 259 -16.94 -4.81 -7.98
CA ASP A 259 -17.80 -3.92 -7.20
C ASP A 259 -17.04 -2.64 -6.81
N ARG A 260 -17.56 -1.51 -7.27
CA ARG A 260 -17.01 -0.18 -7.01
C ARG A 260 -16.83 0.14 -5.52
N ARG A 261 -17.81 -0.20 -4.68
CA ARG A 261 -17.78 0.11 -3.25
C ARG A 261 -16.74 -0.74 -2.53
N GLN A 262 -16.63 -2.02 -2.91
CA GLN A 262 -15.59 -2.89 -2.36
C GLN A 262 -14.19 -2.40 -2.72
N ILE A 263 -13.93 -2.01 -3.98
CA ILE A 263 -12.64 -1.44 -4.39
C ILE A 263 -12.32 -0.18 -3.59
N GLN A 264 -13.29 0.73 -3.43
CA GLN A 264 -13.09 1.97 -2.68
C GLN A 264 -12.77 1.71 -1.20
N ARG A 265 -13.53 0.83 -0.54
CA ARG A 265 -13.28 0.46 0.86
C ARG A 265 -11.92 -0.23 1.02
N PHE A 266 -11.61 -1.18 0.16
CA PHE A 266 -10.34 -1.90 0.21
C PHE A 266 -9.15 -0.95 0.10
N ALA A 267 -9.24 0.07 -0.76
CA ALA A 267 -8.21 1.07 -0.94
C ALA A 267 -8.14 2.09 0.21
N ALA A 268 -9.30 2.58 0.69
CA ALA A 268 -9.36 3.69 1.65
C ALA A 268 -9.25 3.26 3.12
N GLU A 269 -9.63 2.01 3.43
CA GLU A 269 -9.70 1.51 4.81
C GLU A 269 -8.71 0.35 5.00
N THR A 270 -8.84 -0.70 4.21
CA THR A 270 -8.09 -1.95 4.44
C THR A 270 -6.60 -1.83 4.10
N ALA A 271 -6.26 -1.28 2.93
CA ALA A 271 -4.88 -1.12 2.50
C ALA A 271 -4.02 -0.29 3.48
N PRO A 272 -4.41 0.92 3.91
CA PRO A 272 -3.63 1.70 4.86
C PRO A 272 -3.51 1.01 6.22
N ALA A 273 -4.59 0.43 6.75
CA ALA A 273 -4.56 -0.26 8.04
C ALA A 273 -3.62 -1.49 8.04
N VAL A 274 -3.58 -2.25 6.94
CA VAL A 274 -2.63 -3.37 6.83
C VAL A 274 -1.19 -2.87 6.74
N ARG A 275 -0.93 -1.77 6.01
CA ARG A 275 0.41 -1.16 5.93
C ARG A 275 0.91 -0.73 7.30
N GLU A 276 0.05 -0.09 8.07
CA GLU A 276 0.33 0.35 9.44
C GLU A 276 0.66 -0.83 10.36
N LEU A 277 -0.21 -1.85 10.42
CA LEU A 277 0.03 -3.04 11.24
C LEU A 277 1.34 -3.76 10.86
N VAL A 278 1.62 -3.90 9.57
CA VAL A 278 2.85 -4.56 9.10
C VAL A 278 4.08 -3.70 9.42
N ALA A 279 4.01 -2.39 9.26
CA ALA A 279 5.09 -1.49 9.61
C ALA A 279 5.42 -1.55 11.11
N ALA A 280 4.40 -1.47 11.97
CA ALA A 280 4.55 -1.56 13.42
C ALA A 280 5.19 -2.91 13.85
N ALA A 281 4.79 -4.01 13.22
CA ALA A 281 5.37 -5.31 13.48
C ALA A 281 6.82 -5.45 12.99
N ARG A 282 7.16 -4.89 11.82
CA ARG A 282 8.53 -4.92 11.26
C ARG A 282 9.54 -4.14 12.09
N THR A 283 9.09 -3.06 12.74
CA THR A 283 9.93 -2.29 13.67
C THR A 283 10.08 -2.96 15.04
N GLY A 284 9.55 -4.17 15.24
CA GLY A 284 9.91 -5.06 16.34
C GLY A 284 9.20 -4.79 17.66
N GLY A 285 8.01 -4.17 17.67
CA GLY A 285 7.22 -4.00 18.89
C GLY A 285 7.95 -3.32 20.05
N GLN A 286 9.05 -2.62 19.78
CA GLN A 286 9.56 -1.61 20.70
C GLN A 286 8.73 -0.36 20.43
N PRO A 287 8.03 0.18 21.45
CA PRO A 287 7.61 1.57 21.40
C PRO A 287 8.85 2.36 21.03
N ARG A 288 8.77 3.11 19.94
CA ARG A 288 9.79 4.10 19.63
C ARG A 288 9.91 4.98 20.87
N GLU A 289 11.04 4.90 21.57
CA GLU A 289 11.32 5.81 22.68
C GLU A 289 11.16 7.22 22.10
N PRO A 290 10.27 8.07 22.64
CA PRO A 290 10.04 9.38 22.09
C PRO A 290 11.29 10.22 22.33
N GLN A 291 12.19 10.25 21.37
CA GLN A 291 13.06 11.41 21.23
C GLN A 291 12.16 12.56 20.83
N ALA A 292 11.83 13.40 21.81
CA ALA A 292 11.24 14.70 21.56
C ALA A 292 12.09 15.39 20.48
N PRO A 293 11.53 15.70 19.30
CA PRO A 293 12.28 16.42 18.28
C PRO A 293 12.77 17.74 18.87
N ALA A 294 13.92 18.22 18.40
CA ALA A 294 14.43 19.53 18.80
C ALA A 294 13.33 20.58 18.54
N ARG A 295 12.97 21.36 19.57
CA ARG A 295 11.93 22.39 19.45
C ARG A 295 12.26 23.33 18.29
N LEU A 296 11.23 23.61 17.50
CA LEU A 296 11.30 24.56 16.39
C LEU A 296 11.23 26.00 16.90
N THR A 297 10.59 26.21 18.05
CA THR A 297 10.41 27.52 18.68
C THR A 297 11.26 27.67 19.94
N GLY A 298 11.71 28.90 20.22
CA GLY A 298 12.43 29.25 21.45
C GLY A 298 11.52 29.43 22.69
N THR A 299 10.20 29.30 22.54
CA THR A 299 9.20 29.57 23.58
C THR A 299 8.26 28.37 23.72
N GLY A 300 8.27 27.72 24.89
CA GLY A 300 7.32 26.67 25.22
C GLY A 300 5.92 27.20 25.56
N VAL A 301 4.88 26.41 25.26
CA VAL A 301 3.49 26.73 25.61
C VAL A 301 3.21 26.42 27.09
N TRP A 302 3.87 25.39 27.60
CA TRP A 302 3.81 24.97 28.99
C TRP A 302 5.17 24.41 29.42
N ASP A 303 5.37 24.28 30.73
CA ASP A 303 6.53 23.59 31.30
C ASP A 303 6.22 22.09 31.41
N GLU A 304 6.91 21.28 30.62
CA GLU A 304 6.78 19.82 30.65
C GLU A 304 7.30 19.21 31.95
N ALA A 305 8.23 19.88 32.66
CA ALA A 305 8.77 19.38 33.92
C ALA A 305 7.75 19.40 35.07
N THR A 306 6.64 20.13 34.91
CA THR A 306 5.55 20.18 35.90
C THR A 306 4.45 19.15 35.63
N ARG A 307 4.60 18.30 34.61
CA ARG A 307 3.58 17.29 34.27
C ARG A 307 3.48 16.22 35.38
N PRO A 308 2.28 15.94 35.91
CA PRO A 308 2.09 14.82 36.82
C PRO A 308 2.24 13.50 36.07
N THR A 309 2.58 12.43 36.78
CA THR A 309 2.66 11.07 36.21
C THR A 309 1.64 10.17 36.89
N ALA A 310 1.08 9.25 36.12
CA ALA A 310 0.19 8.21 36.59
C ALA A 310 0.94 7.28 37.56
N PRO A 311 0.21 6.59 38.46
CA PRO A 311 0.80 5.53 39.27
C PRO A 311 1.42 4.43 38.39
N ASP A 312 2.59 3.94 38.78
CA ASP A 312 3.31 2.89 38.03
C ASP A 312 2.41 1.68 37.73
N PRO A 313 2.45 1.15 36.50
CA PRO A 313 1.74 -0.08 36.17
C PRO A 313 2.29 -1.24 37.00
N ASP A 314 1.42 -2.20 37.37
CA ASP A 314 1.84 -3.45 38.01
C ASP A 314 2.85 -4.18 37.10
N PRO A 315 4.15 -4.22 37.46
CA PRO A 315 5.20 -4.65 36.55
C PRO A 315 5.14 -6.15 36.20
N GLY A 316 4.27 -6.92 36.87
CA GLY A 316 4.05 -8.34 36.61
C GLY A 316 2.92 -8.66 35.63
N ARG A 317 2.03 -7.72 35.31
CA ARG A 317 0.84 -7.99 34.47
C ARG A 317 1.15 -7.80 32.99
N ARG A 318 1.01 -8.88 32.22
CA ARG A 318 0.99 -8.82 30.75
C ARG A 318 -0.46 -8.65 30.28
N HIS A 319 -0.70 -7.63 29.46
CA HIS A 319 -1.99 -7.41 28.83
C HIS A 319 -2.09 -8.22 27.53
N THR A 320 -3.27 -8.76 27.26
CA THR A 320 -3.60 -9.42 25.99
C THR A 320 -3.72 -8.37 24.86
N PRO A 321 -3.60 -8.78 23.58
CA PRO A 321 -3.80 -7.86 22.46
C PRO A 321 -5.17 -7.17 22.48
N GLN A 322 -6.21 -7.86 22.96
CA GLN A 322 -7.55 -7.28 23.09
C GLN A 322 -7.62 -6.21 24.19
N GLU A 323 -6.93 -6.41 25.32
CA GLU A 323 -6.81 -5.40 26.37
C GLU A 323 -6.02 -4.17 25.88
N GLN A 324 -4.98 -4.37 25.06
CA GLN A 324 -4.15 -3.28 24.52
C GLN A 324 -4.82 -2.48 23.39
N ALA A 325 -5.90 -2.98 22.81
CA ALA A 325 -6.51 -2.42 21.60
C ALA A 325 -6.92 -0.94 21.75
N ALA A 326 -7.45 -0.53 22.92
CA ALA A 326 -7.85 0.86 23.14
C ALA A 326 -6.65 1.81 23.24
N GLY A 327 -5.57 1.39 23.91
CA GLY A 327 -4.33 2.14 23.97
C GLY A 327 -3.63 2.22 22.60
N GLN A 328 -3.64 1.13 21.85
CA GLN A 328 -3.10 1.11 20.48
C GLN A 328 -3.89 2.04 19.57
N HIS A 329 -5.23 2.03 19.64
CA HIS A 329 -6.08 2.93 18.85
C HIS A 329 -5.76 4.41 19.09
N LEU A 330 -5.48 4.80 20.35
CA LEU A 330 -5.04 6.14 20.69
C LEU A 330 -3.72 6.50 19.98
N VAL A 331 -2.73 5.60 20.04
CA VAL A 331 -1.43 5.76 19.36
C VAL A 331 -1.61 5.88 17.84
N ASP A 332 -2.48 5.06 17.23
CA ASP A 332 -2.73 5.07 15.78
C ASP A 332 -3.34 6.42 15.33
N VAL A 333 -4.32 6.94 16.09
CA VAL A 333 -4.90 8.28 15.84
C VAL A 333 -3.82 9.36 15.95
N HIS A 334 -2.94 9.27 16.95
CA HIS A 334 -1.87 10.24 17.14
C HIS A 334 -0.81 10.18 16.04
N ASP A 335 -0.41 9.00 15.59
CA ASP A 335 0.53 8.83 14.49
C ASP A 335 -0.01 9.42 13.19
N HIS A 336 -1.32 9.28 12.94
CA HIS A 336 -1.98 9.98 11.84
C HIS A 336 -1.89 11.51 11.99
N LEU A 337 -2.20 12.05 13.18
CA LEU A 337 -2.09 13.49 13.46
C LEU A 337 -0.67 14.03 13.30
N ARG A 338 0.36 13.24 13.66
CA ARG A 338 1.78 13.56 13.45
C ARG A 338 2.14 13.63 11.96
N ALA A 339 1.66 12.65 11.18
CA ALA A 339 1.93 12.61 9.74
C ALA A 339 1.28 13.78 8.99
N GLU A 340 0.03 14.11 9.30
CA GLU A 340 -0.66 15.27 8.72
C GLU A 340 0.02 16.59 9.12
N LEU A 341 0.48 16.72 10.37
CA LEU A 341 1.23 17.90 10.83
C LEU A 341 2.55 18.07 10.08
N ALA A 342 3.29 16.98 9.88
CA ALA A 342 4.54 16.99 9.11
C ALA A 342 4.31 17.44 7.66
N GLN A 343 3.23 16.95 7.04
CA GLN A 343 2.88 17.32 5.66
C GLN A 343 2.42 18.78 5.56
N LEU A 344 1.64 19.27 6.52
CA LEU A 344 1.24 20.68 6.60
C LEU A 344 2.48 21.59 6.70
N ARG A 345 3.44 21.23 7.55
CA ARG A 345 4.68 21.99 7.73
C ARG A 345 5.54 21.99 6.48
N ASP A 346 5.70 20.84 5.82
CA ASP A 346 6.46 20.73 4.58
C ASP A 346 5.89 21.65 3.48
N LEU A 347 4.57 21.74 3.35
CA LEU A 347 3.92 22.64 2.40
C LEU A 347 4.19 24.12 2.71
N VAL A 348 4.16 24.52 3.99
CA VAL A 348 4.49 25.89 4.41
C VAL A 348 5.94 26.22 4.06
N GLU A 349 6.87 25.27 4.27
CA GLU A 349 8.29 25.43 3.90
C GLU A 349 8.48 25.51 2.39
N GLN A 350 7.77 24.71 1.59
CA GLN A 350 7.83 24.79 0.13
C GLN A 350 7.32 26.13 -0.41
N VAL A 351 6.28 26.72 0.21
CA VAL A 351 5.81 28.07 -0.11
C VAL A 351 6.84 29.12 0.30
N ALA A 352 7.44 28.99 1.48
CA ALA A 352 8.49 29.91 1.96
C ALA A 352 9.76 29.87 1.11
N ALA A 353 10.12 28.70 0.58
CA ALA A 353 11.23 28.53 -0.35
C ALA A 353 10.91 29.04 -1.78
N GLY A 354 9.66 29.41 -2.06
CA GLY A 354 9.21 29.79 -3.40
C GLY A 354 9.16 28.62 -4.40
N THR A 355 9.25 27.37 -3.90
CA THR A 355 9.23 26.16 -4.72
C THR A 355 7.83 25.90 -5.29
N ILE A 356 6.78 26.25 -4.54
CA ILE A 356 5.39 26.22 -4.99
C ILE A 356 4.71 27.54 -4.60
N ASP A 357 3.75 28.00 -5.41
CA ASP A 357 2.92 29.14 -5.03
C ASP A 357 1.81 28.73 -4.04
N ALA A 358 1.22 29.72 -3.36
CA ALA A 358 0.16 29.49 -2.38
C ALA A 358 -1.09 28.80 -2.99
N GLY A 359 -1.34 28.96 -4.29
CA GLY A 359 -2.41 28.29 -5.01
C GLY A 359 -2.14 26.80 -5.22
N ALA A 360 -0.91 26.44 -5.60
CA ALA A 360 -0.44 25.08 -5.76
C ALA A 360 -0.39 24.33 -4.42
N ALA A 361 0.12 24.98 -3.36
CA ALA A 361 0.07 24.46 -2.00
C ALA A 361 -1.38 24.18 -1.58
N ARG A 362 -2.29 25.12 -1.83
CA ARG A 362 -3.72 24.95 -1.59
C ARG A 362 -4.34 23.79 -2.37
N SER A 363 -3.96 23.58 -3.62
CA SER A 363 -4.43 22.44 -4.43
C SER A 363 -3.91 21.11 -3.90
N GLN A 364 -2.65 21.04 -3.45
CA GLN A 364 -2.10 19.84 -2.83
C GLN A 364 -2.79 19.51 -1.51
N ILE A 365 -2.99 20.52 -0.65
CA ILE A 365 -3.78 20.42 0.58
C ILE A 365 -5.21 19.93 0.28
N ALA A 366 -5.82 20.41 -0.80
CA ALA A 366 -7.17 19.99 -1.20
C ALA A 366 -7.27 18.52 -1.64
N THR A 367 -6.15 17.89 -1.98
CA THR A 367 -6.07 16.47 -2.39
C THR A 367 -5.60 15.53 -1.28
N MET A 368 -5.17 16.07 -0.14
CA MET A 368 -4.79 15.32 1.05
C MET A 368 -6.05 14.92 1.83
N THR A 369 -6.60 13.77 1.48
CA THR A 369 -7.66 12.97 2.12
C THR A 369 -9.01 13.61 2.47
N MET A 370 -10.05 12.78 2.32
CA MET A 370 -11.44 13.17 2.20
C MET A 370 -12.25 13.00 3.49
N ARG A 371 -12.92 14.08 3.89
CA ARG A 371 -14.38 14.07 4.10
C ARG A 371 -14.97 15.29 3.37
N GLN A 372 -15.39 15.08 2.13
CA GLN A 372 -16.21 16.07 1.43
C GLN A 372 -17.61 16.10 2.04
N ASN A 373 -17.93 17.18 2.74
CA ASN A 373 -19.26 17.79 2.70
C ASN A 373 -19.12 19.32 2.74
N ASN A 374 -19.54 19.92 1.62
CA ASN A 374 -19.66 21.34 1.26
C ASN A 374 -18.42 22.23 1.12
N TRP A 375 -18.37 22.84 -0.06
CA TRP A 375 -17.45 23.87 -0.52
C TRP A 375 -17.77 25.21 0.13
N THR A 376 -16.76 25.93 0.65
CA THR A 376 -16.45 27.36 0.49
C THR A 376 -15.04 27.63 1.03
N LEU A 377 -14.35 28.66 0.50
CA LEU A 377 -12.99 29.13 0.85
C LEU A 377 -12.75 29.19 2.38
N GLY A 378 -11.61 28.65 2.86
CA GLY A 378 -11.15 28.73 4.27
C GLY A 378 -11.01 27.39 5.00
N ALA A 379 -11.55 26.30 4.44
CA ALA A 379 -11.92 25.10 5.21
C ALA A 379 -10.88 23.97 5.38
N TYR A 380 -9.58 24.18 5.14
CA TYR A 380 -8.59 23.08 5.22
C TYR A 380 -7.75 23.03 6.50
N CYS A 381 -7.21 24.15 7.01
CA CYS A 381 -6.83 24.20 8.43
C CYS A 381 -8.03 23.77 9.28
N GLU A 382 -9.25 24.15 8.89
CA GLU A 382 -10.47 23.68 9.52
C GLU A 382 -10.62 22.14 9.52
N SER A 383 -10.15 21.38 8.52
CA SER A 383 -10.32 19.90 8.50
C SER A 383 -9.39 19.19 9.48
N TYR A 384 -8.08 19.50 9.42
CA TYR A 384 -7.08 18.99 10.39
C TYR A 384 -7.43 19.45 11.80
N CYS A 385 -7.69 20.75 11.97
CA CYS A 385 -8.07 21.31 13.27
C CYS A 385 -9.41 20.77 13.76
N ARG A 386 -10.37 20.41 12.89
CA ARG A 386 -11.63 19.77 13.27
C ARG A 386 -11.45 18.32 13.66
N LEU A 387 -10.56 17.56 13.00
CA LEU A 387 -10.21 16.20 13.42
C LEU A 387 -9.54 16.23 14.79
N LEU A 388 -8.52 17.08 14.95
CA LEU A 388 -7.83 17.31 16.22
C LEU A 388 -8.79 17.79 17.32
N THR A 389 -9.68 18.74 16.99
CA THR A 389 -10.73 19.20 17.93
C THR A 389 -11.70 18.08 18.28
N MET A 390 -12.13 17.25 17.31
CA MET A 390 -13.04 16.12 17.56
C MET A 390 -12.38 15.06 18.45
N HIS A 391 -11.11 14.74 18.20
CA HIS A 391 -10.30 13.79 18.98
C HIS A 391 -10.22 14.25 20.44
N HIS A 392 -9.64 15.43 20.69
CA HIS A 392 -9.51 15.97 22.04
C HIS A 392 -10.87 16.24 22.72
N THR A 393 -11.90 16.66 21.96
CA THR A 393 -13.27 16.80 22.52
C THR A 393 -13.84 15.44 22.92
N GLY A 394 -13.60 14.39 22.11
CA GLY A 394 -14.00 13.03 22.41
C GLY A 394 -13.34 12.54 23.70
N GLU A 395 -12.06 12.84 23.90
CA GLU A 395 -11.33 12.48 25.10
C GLU A 395 -11.87 13.20 26.33
N ASP A 396 -12.02 14.52 26.24
CA ASP A 396 -12.55 15.36 27.33
C ASP A 396 -13.96 14.95 27.75
N THR A 397 -14.83 14.59 26.80
CA THR A 397 -16.26 14.37 27.05
C THR A 397 -16.64 12.91 27.29
N MET A 398 -15.85 11.96 26.77
CA MET A 398 -16.15 10.52 26.83
C MET A 398 -15.08 9.71 27.55
N LEU A 399 -13.80 9.89 27.20
CA LEU A 399 -12.70 9.08 27.75
C LEU A 399 -12.34 9.45 29.18
N PHE A 400 -11.98 10.72 29.41
CA PHE A 400 -11.51 11.18 30.72
C PHE A 400 -12.56 10.97 31.83
N PRO A 401 -13.87 11.22 31.61
CA PRO A 401 -14.88 10.93 32.64
C PRO A 401 -15.00 9.45 33.01
N ARG A 402 -14.69 8.52 32.09
CA ARG A 402 -14.65 7.08 32.39
C ARG A 402 -13.39 6.71 33.16
N LEU A 403 -12.22 7.17 32.71
CA LEU A 403 -10.95 6.92 33.39
C LEU A 403 -10.93 7.50 34.82
N ARG A 404 -11.48 8.70 35.04
CA ARG A 404 -11.64 9.28 36.39
C ARG A 404 -12.45 8.38 37.33
N ARG A 405 -13.44 7.65 36.82
CA ARG A 405 -14.26 6.71 37.63
C ARG A 405 -13.53 5.39 37.87
N ALA A 406 -12.82 4.89 36.86
CA ALA A 406 -12.13 3.61 36.92
C ALA A 406 -10.85 3.66 37.77
N GLU A 407 -10.11 4.78 37.71
CA GLU A 407 -8.82 4.94 38.37
C GLU A 407 -8.65 6.39 38.87
N PRO A 408 -9.16 6.72 40.09
CA PRO A 408 -9.13 8.08 40.63
C PRO A 408 -7.73 8.70 40.75
N GLY A 409 -6.68 7.86 40.84
CA GLY A 409 -5.28 8.28 40.86
C GLY A 409 -4.80 8.97 39.57
N LEU A 410 -5.51 8.81 38.45
CA LEU A 410 -5.21 9.49 37.18
C LEU A 410 -5.71 10.93 37.12
N THR A 411 -6.51 11.39 38.10
CA THR A 411 -7.14 12.72 38.05
C THR A 411 -6.15 13.86 37.75
N PRO A 412 -4.96 13.94 38.38
CA PRO A 412 -4.00 15.00 38.08
C PRO A 412 -3.50 14.99 36.63
N VAL A 413 -3.28 13.80 36.05
CA VAL A 413 -2.88 13.63 34.64
C VAL A 413 -4.00 14.09 33.70
N LEU A 414 -5.23 13.64 33.95
CA LEU A 414 -6.38 13.97 33.11
C LEU A 414 -6.71 15.47 33.17
N ASP A 415 -6.57 16.09 34.34
CA ASP A 415 -6.72 17.54 34.50
C ASP A 415 -5.63 18.28 33.71
N ARG A 416 -4.39 17.79 33.73
CA ARG A 416 -3.30 18.38 32.94
C ARG A 416 -3.53 18.23 31.43
N LEU A 417 -3.92 17.06 30.95
CA LEU A 417 -4.22 16.85 29.53
C LEU A 417 -5.34 17.77 29.06
N GLN A 418 -6.39 17.94 29.87
CA GLN A 418 -7.48 18.87 29.58
C GLN A 418 -7.02 20.35 29.53
N GLU A 419 -6.08 20.76 30.38
CA GLU A 419 -5.44 22.08 30.29
C GLU A 419 -4.64 22.25 28.98
N GLU A 420 -3.88 21.22 28.60
CA GLU A 420 -3.09 21.21 27.36
C GLU A 420 -4.01 21.24 26.11
N HIS A 421 -5.15 20.53 26.11
CA HIS A 421 -6.18 20.63 25.07
C HIS A 421 -6.67 22.07 24.86
N GLN A 422 -6.96 22.79 25.95
CA GLN A 422 -7.39 24.20 25.87
C GLN A 422 -6.31 25.12 25.31
N ALA A 423 -5.04 24.85 25.64
CA ALA A 423 -3.91 25.59 25.11
C ALA A 423 -3.71 25.32 23.61
N ILE A 424 -3.77 24.05 23.19
CA ILE A 424 -3.71 23.63 21.78
C ILE A 424 -4.83 24.27 20.97
N HIS A 425 -6.05 24.31 21.52
CA HIS A 425 -7.18 24.96 20.86
C HIS A 425 -6.91 26.45 20.56
N LYS A 426 -6.31 27.19 21.49
CA LYS A 426 -5.93 28.59 21.26
C LYS A 426 -4.85 28.74 20.18
N ILE A 427 -3.95 27.76 20.05
CA ILE A 427 -2.91 27.74 19.02
C ILE A 427 -3.53 27.44 17.65
N ILE A 428 -4.46 26.48 17.58
CA ILE A 428 -5.26 26.19 16.40
C ILE A 428 -5.98 27.45 15.89
N GLU A 429 -6.66 28.18 16.78
CA GLU A 429 -7.32 29.45 16.42
C GLU A 429 -6.30 30.49 15.90
N ARG A 430 -5.07 30.49 16.43
CA ARG A 430 -4.01 31.37 15.95
C ARG A 430 -3.57 30.98 14.54
N VAL A 431 -3.35 29.69 14.27
CA VAL A 431 -3.00 29.17 12.94
C VAL A 431 -4.07 29.56 11.92
N ASP A 432 -5.35 29.38 12.27
CA ASP A 432 -6.48 29.77 11.42
C ASP A 432 -6.47 31.26 11.08
N ARG A 433 -6.34 32.13 12.11
CA ARG A 433 -6.26 33.58 11.90
C ARG A 433 -5.07 33.98 11.01
N THR A 434 -3.90 33.39 11.21
CA THR A 434 -2.70 33.69 10.40
C THR A 434 -2.82 33.17 8.97
N LEU A 435 -3.48 32.02 8.77
CA LEU A 435 -3.74 31.50 7.43
C LEU A 435 -4.68 32.43 6.66
N VAL A 436 -5.79 32.85 7.28
CA VAL A 436 -6.74 33.78 6.67
C VAL A 436 -6.06 35.10 6.28
N ALA A 437 -5.18 35.62 7.15
CA ALA A 437 -4.41 36.82 6.86
C ALA A 437 -3.44 36.63 5.68
N PHE A 438 -2.69 35.52 5.64
CA PHE A 438 -1.76 35.20 4.57
C PHE A 438 -2.42 35.09 3.19
N VAL A 439 -3.65 34.58 3.13
CA VAL A 439 -4.42 34.49 1.87
C VAL A 439 -4.77 35.89 1.32
N GLY A 440 -4.95 36.89 2.19
CA GLY A 440 -5.27 38.27 1.79
C GLY A 440 -4.04 39.13 1.50
N ASP A 441 -2.91 38.85 2.16
CA ASP A 441 -1.63 39.56 2.01
C ASP A 441 -0.45 38.56 2.11
N PRO A 442 0.29 38.33 1.00
CA PRO A 442 1.43 37.41 0.97
C PRO A 442 2.57 37.76 1.94
N GLY A 443 2.59 38.98 2.50
CA GLY A 443 3.57 39.39 3.52
C GLY A 443 3.45 38.67 4.87
N GLY A 444 2.37 37.93 5.12
CA GLY A 444 2.10 37.23 6.39
C GLY A 444 2.65 35.81 6.53
N LEU A 445 3.55 35.36 5.64
CA LEU A 445 4.04 33.97 5.63
C LEU A 445 4.85 33.60 6.88
N ASP A 446 5.66 34.53 7.39
CA ASP A 446 6.47 34.29 8.58
C ASP A 446 5.61 34.10 9.84
N ASP A 447 4.48 34.82 9.94
CA ASP A 447 3.52 34.66 11.03
C ASP A 447 2.78 33.33 10.97
N LEU A 448 2.42 32.87 9.76
CA LEU A 448 1.83 31.55 9.54
C LEU A 448 2.82 30.43 9.89
N ARG A 449 4.06 30.54 9.43
CA ARG A 449 5.14 29.59 9.74
C ARG A 449 5.36 29.49 11.25
N ALA A 450 5.48 30.62 11.93
CA ALA A 450 5.67 30.65 13.38
C ALA A 450 4.48 30.04 14.15
N ALA A 451 3.25 30.22 13.66
CA ALA A 451 2.07 29.61 14.27
C ALA A 451 2.04 28.08 14.08
N VAL A 452 2.44 27.58 12.90
CA VAL A 452 2.52 26.15 12.60
C VAL A 452 3.67 25.47 13.36
N ASP A 453 4.82 26.12 13.49
CA ASP A 453 5.94 25.60 14.29
C ASP A 453 5.57 25.51 15.77
N LEU A 454 4.86 26.51 16.32
CA LEU A 454 4.37 26.47 17.70
C LEU A 454 3.32 25.35 17.91
N LEU A 455 2.41 25.16 16.95
CA LEU A 455 1.48 24.03 16.97
C LEU A 455 2.22 22.69 16.93
N THR A 456 3.28 22.60 16.12
CA THR A 456 4.11 21.40 15.99
C THR A 456 4.77 21.05 17.31
N ASP A 457 5.45 22.00 17.95
CA ASP A 457 6.10 21.78 19.24
C ASP A 457 5.09 21.37 20.33
N ALA A 458 3.96 22.07 20.41
CA ALA A 458 2.93 21.83 21.41
C ALA A 458 2.27 20.46 21.23
N LEU A 459 1.86 20.14 20.00
CA LEU A 459 1.11 18.92 19.72
C LEU A 459 1.99 17.67 19.86
N LEU A 460 3.21 17.69 19.35
CA LEU A 460 4.13 16.55 19.50
C LEU A 460 4.47 16.28 20.98
N SER A 461 4.67 17.34 21.76
CA SER A 461 4.90 17.24 23.21
C SER A 461 3.67 16.72 23.96
N HIS A 462 2.47 17.10 23.53
CA HIS A 462 1.21 16.69 24.13
C HIS A 462 0.87 15.23 23.83
N LEU A 463 0.83 14.83 22.55
CA LEU A 463 0.50 13.47 22.13
C LEU A 463 1.43 12.43 22.76
N SER A 464 2.73 12.76 22.87
CA SER A 464 3.71 11.88 23.54
C SER A 464 3.44 11.71 25.02
N TYR A 465 2.97 12.76 25.71
CA TYR A 465 2.63 12.70 27.13
C TYR A 465 1.34 11.93 27.35
N GLU A 466 0.32 12.18 26.52
CA GLU A 466 -0.95 11.47 26.57
C GLU A 466 -0.77 9.96 26.32
N GLU A 467 -0.01 9.56 25.31
CA GLU A 467 0.30 8.16 25.05
C GLU A 467 1.00 7.50 26.25
N HIS A 468 1.99 8.18 26.81
CA HIS A 468 2.76 7.64 27.93
C HIS A 468 1.87 7.38 29.15
N GLU A 469 0.98 8.31 29.45
CA GLU A 469 0.17 8.26 30.68
C GLU A 469 -1.13 7.48 30.52
N LEU A 470 -1.74 7.45 29.32
CA LEU A 470 -3.07 6.87 29.10
C LEU A 470 -3.05 5.47 28.49
N VAL A 471 -2.01 5.07 27.75
CA VAL A 471 -1.94 3.70 27.18
C VAL A 471 -1.98 2.62 28.26
N PRO A 472 -1.23 2.72 29.37
CA PRO A 472 -1.30 1.73 30.44
C PRO A 472 -2.69 1.59 31.09
N PRO A 473 -3.38 2.66 31.54
CA PRO A 473 -4.72 2.53 32.12
C PRO A 473 -5.78 2.14 31.10
N LEU A 474 -5.67 2.54 29.83
CA LEU A 474 -6.52 2.03 28.75
C LEU A 474 -6.39 0.51 28.60
N SER A 475 -5.18 -0.02 28.74
CA SER A 475 -4.92 -1.46 28.71
C SER A 475 -5.49 -2.20 29.92
N ARG A 476 -5.71 -1.50 31.05
CA ARG A 476 -6.31 -2.08 32.26
C ARG A 476 -7.84 -2.11 32.22
N HIS A 477 -8.46 -1.02 31.75
CA HIS A 477 -9.89 -0.78 31.93
C HIS A 477 -10.70 -0.83 30.62
N GLY A 478 -10.02 -0.77 29.46
CA GLY A 478 -10.64 -0.70 28.15
C GLY A 478 -11.32 0.65 27.87
N PHE A 479 -11.95 0.76 26.69
CA PHE A 479 -12.75 1.91 26.27
C PHE A 479 -14.07 1.49 25.63
#